data_AF-A0A962QNN7-F1
#
_entry.id   AF-A0A962QNN7-F1
#
_cell.length_a   1.000
_cell.length_b   1.000
_cell.length_c   1.000
_cell.angle_alpha   90.00
_cell.angle_beta   90.00
_cell.angle_gamma   90.00
#
_symmetry.space_group_name_H-M   'P 1'
#
loop_
_entity.id
_entity.type
_entity.pdbx_description
1 polymer ?
#
loop_
_entity_poly.entity_id
_entity_poly.type
_entity_poly.pdbx_seq_one_letter_code
_entity_poly.pdbx_strand_id
1 'polypeptide(L)'
;ATLGQHAAEQGIALLSTPTGYSLAPMHDDKVLSPQEFDALGDGEKARLQQAMGQIKEELRAVLGRIPLVRRELRQRFRVLDADVTGLTVGQFTVELENRYQDLPEVLTYLEAVRADVVEHGALFLPDDGSDGPAADDPRFVRYRVNLLVDNGAAGTVPVVYEDNPTYQNLLGRIEHVAHL
;
A
#
# COMPACT_ATOMS: atom_id res chain seq x y z
N ALA A 1 -2.06 -9.52 -30.26
CA ALA A 1 -0.63 -9.76 -30.51
C ALA A 1 0.18 -9.00 -29.47
N THR A 2 1.25 -9.58 -28.95
CA THR A 2 2.19 -8.84 -28.07
C THR A 2 3.01 -7.87 -28.91
N LEU A 3 3.47 -6.75 -28.35
CA LEU A 3 4.28 -5.76 -29.07
C LEU A 3 5.54 -6.39 -29.71
N GLY A 4 6.12 -7.42 -29.07
CA GLY A 4 7.25 -8.16 -29.62
C GLY A 4 6.92 -8.95 -30.89
N GLN A 5 5.72 -9.52 -31.00
CA GLN A 5 5.28 -10.19 -32.24
C GLN A 5 5.07 -9.18 -33.37
N HIS A 6 4.43 -8.04 -33.06
CA HIS A 6 4.22 -6.99 -34.05
C HIS A 6 5.54 -6.38 -34.56
N ALA A 7 6.51 -6.17 -33.67
CA ALA A 7 7.85 -5.74 -34.05
C ALA A 7 8.55 -6.76 -34.95
N ALA A 8 8.46 -8.06 -34.63
CA ALA A 8 9.08 -9.12 -35.42
C ALA A 8 8.50 -9.20 -36.84
N GLU A 9 7.17 -9.05 -37.00
CA GLU A 9 6.49 -8.97 -38.30
C GLU A 9 7.00 -7.80 -39.18
N GLN A 10 7.47 -6.72 -38.55
CA GLN A 10 8.05 -5.56 -39.24
C GLN A 10 9.58 -5.65 -39.41
N GLY A 11 10.21 -6.78 -39.07
CA GLY A 11 11.67 -6.95 -39.15
C GLY A 11 12.42 -6.23 -38.03
N ILE A 12 11.84 -6.14 -36.84
CA ILE A 12 12.43 -5.47 -35.68
C ILE A 12 12.43 -6.40 -34.47
N ALA A 13 13.59 -6.62 -33.90
CA ALA A 13 13.76 -7.32 -32.64
C ALA A 13 13.59 -6.36 -31.46
N LEU A 14 12.75 -6.75 -30.49
CA LEU A 14 12.66 -6.13 -29.17
C LEU A 14 13.54 -6.90 -28.18
N LEU A 15 14.61 -6.27 -27.71
CA LEU A 15 15.61 -6.87 -26.82
C LEU A 15 15.45 -6.33 -25.40
N SER A 16 15.40 -7.22 -24.40
CA SER A 16 15.52 -6.83 -23.00
C SER A 16 16.99 -6.61 -22.65
N THR A 17 17.30 -5.46 -22.06
CA THR A 17 18.62 -5.12 -21.53
C THR A 17 18.55 -4.93 -20.02
N PRO A 18 19.68 -4.96 -19.28
CA PRO A 18 19.67 -4.69 -17.84
C PRO A 18 19.10 -3.30 -17.47
N THR A 19 19.15 -2.35 -18.41
CA THR A 19 18.66 -0.98 -18.24
C THR A 19 17.28 -0.73 -18.87
N GLY A 20 16.64 -1.75 -19.46
CA GLY A 20 15.30 -1.63 -20.03
C GLY A 20 15.13 -2.42 -21.33
N TYR A 21 14.78 -1.73 -22.40
CA TYR A 21 14.48 -2.32 -23.69
C TYR A 21 15.22 -1.60 -24.82
N SER A 22 15.68 -2.36 -25.81
CA SER A 22 16.30 -1.85 -27.03
C SER A 22 15.59 -2.42 -28.26
N LEU A 23 15.61 -1.67 -29.36
CA LEU A 23 15.08 -2.09 -30.66
C LEU A 23 16.25 -2.25 -31.62
N ALA A 24 16.28 -3.36 -32.35
CA ALA A 24 17.30 -3.63 -33.36
C ALA A 24 16.66 -4.16 -34.66
N PRO A 25 17.17 -3.78 -35.83
CA PRO A 25 16.70 -4.33 -37.10
C PRO A 25 17.01 -5.84 -37.19
N MET A 26 16.11 -6.59 -37.80
CA MET A 26 16.14 -8.05 -37.88
C MET A 26 15.79 -8.52 -39.29
N HIS A 27 16.50 -9.52 -39.78
CA HIS A 27 16.24 -10.19 -41.06
C HIS A 27 16.35 -11.70 -40.86
N ASP A 28 15.38 -12.49 -41.37
CA ASP A 28 15.33 -13.95 -41.20
C ASP A 28 15.58 -14.42 -39.76
N ASP A 29 14.86 -13.81 -38.80
CA ASP A 29 14.98 -14.07 -37.34
C ASP A 29 16.38 -13.82 -36.73
N LYS A 30 17.25 -13.10 -37.44
CA LYS A 30 18.58 -12.70 -36.95
C LYS A 30 18.70 -11.19 -36.85
N VAL A 31 19.17 -10.73 -35.69
CA VAL A 31 19.48 -9.31 -35.47
C VAL A 31 20.64 -8.91 -36.37
N LEU A 32 20.44 -7.86 -37.16
CA LEU A 32 21.47 -7.33 -38.05
C LEU A 32 22.50 -6.53 -37.26
N SER A 33 23.77 -6.78 -37.54
CA SER A 33 24.86 -5.91 -37.12
C SER A 33 24.83 -4.57 -37.89
N PRO A 34 25.50 -3.52 -37.39
CA PRO A 34 25.60 -2.24 -38.11
C PRO A 34 26.16 -2.39 -39.53
N GLN A 35 27.13 -3.29 -39.73
CA GLN A 35 27.76 -3.54 -41.03
C GLN A 35 26.79 -4.20 -42.03
N GLU A 36 25.98 -5.16 -41.56
CA GLU A 36 24.97 -5.82 -42.39
C GLU A 36 23.82 -4.87 -42.73
N PHE A 37 23.42 -4.02 -41.78
CA PHE A 37 22.44 -2.97 -42.01
C PHE A 37 22.96 -1.95 -43.05
N ASP A 38 24.22 -1.55 -42.97
CA ASP A 38 24.84 -0.62 -43.91
C ASP A 38 25.03 -1.22 -45.32
N ALA A 39 25.09 -2.55 -45.43
CA ALA A 39 25.13 -3.26 -46.71
C ALA A 39 23.75 -3.33 -47.40
N LEU A 40 22.66 -2.99 -46.71
CA LEU A 40 21.31 -2.95 -47.29
C LEU A 40 21.15 -1.79 -48.28
N GLY A 41 20.25 -1.96 -49.25
CA GLY A 41 19.85 -0.88 -50.16
C GLY A 41 19.08 0.23 -49.43
N ASP A 42 19.18 1.45 -49.93
CA ASP A 42 18.61 2.65 -49.29
C ASP A 42 17.09 2.55 -49.03
N GLY A 43 16.35 1.89 -49.92
CA GLY A 43 14.91 1.66 -49.74
C GLY A 43 14.58 0.74 -48.56
N GLU A 44 15.36 -0.31 -48.35
CA GLU A 44 15.16 -1.24 -47.23
C GLU A 44 15.61 -0.63 -45.90
N LYS A 45 16.71 0.13 -45.91
CA LYS A 45 17.13 0.93 -44.75
C LYS A 45 16.03 1.91 -44.32
N ALA A 46 15.44 2.64 -45.27
CA ALA A 46 14.36 3.58 -44.98
C ALA A 46 13.13 2.88 -44.40
N ARG A 47 12.75 1.71 -44.94
CA ARG A 47 11.64 0.89 -44.43
C ARG A 47 11.85 0.48 -42.98
N LEU A 48 13.03 -0.08 -42.66
CA LEU A 48 13.37 -0.53 -41.29
C LEU A 48 13.46 0.65 -40.32
N GLN A 49 14.03 1.79 -40.72
CA GLN A 49 14.08 2.99 -39.88
C GLN A 49 12.69 3.53 -39.55
N GLN A 50 11.79 3.56 -40.53
CA GLN A 50 10.40 3.99 -40.32
C GLN A 50 9.66 3.05 -39.36
N ALA A 51 9.78 1.74 -39.58
CA ALA A 51 9.21 0.72 -38.70
C ALA A 51 9.78 0.86 -37.27
N MET A 52 11.08 1.11 -37.12
CA MET A 52 11.70 1.32 -35.80
C MET A 52 11.13 2.54 -35.10
N GLY A 53 10.86 3.63 -35.83
CA GLY A 53 10.18 4.80 -35.30
C GLY A 53 8.77 4.48 -34.78
N GLN A 54 7.98 3.74 -35.55
CA GLN A 54 6.62 3.33 -35.16
C GLN A 54 6.62 2.44 -33.92
N ILE A 55 7.41 1.36 -33.94
CA ILE A 55 7.51 0.42 -32.81
C ILE A 55 8.05 1.12 -31.55
N LYS A 56 8.94 2.11 -31.70
CA LYS A 56 9.43 2.91 -30.57
C LYS A 56 8.33 3.73 -29.91
N GLU A 57 7.44 4.35 -30.68
CA GLU A 57 6.31 5.09 -30.13
C GLU A 57 5.30 4.17 -29.44
N GLU A 58 5.00 3.01 -30.05
CA GLU A 58 4.15 2.00 -29.43
C GLU A 58 4.74 1.46 -28.13
N LEU A 59 6.05 1.17 -28.11
CA LEU A 59 6.76 0.74 -26.92
C LEU A 59 6.67 1.80 -25.81
N ARG A 60 6.88 3.08 -26.14
CA ARG A 60 6.71 4.17 -25.16
C ARG A 60 5.30 4.23 -24.61
N ALA A 61 4.28 4.09 -25.47
CA ALA A 61 2.88 4.11 -25.05
C ALA A 61 2.55 2.95 -24.10
N VAL A 62 3.05 1.74 -24.39
CA VAL A 62 2.87 0.56 -23.52
C VAL A 62 3.61 0.73 -22.19
N LEU A 63 4.89 1.12 -22.23
CA LEU A 63 5.71 1.33 -21.02
C LEU A 63 5.12 2.44 -20.13
N GLY A 64 4.58 3.50 -20.73
CA GLY A 64 3.90 4.59 -20.01
C GLY A 64 2.63 4.14 -19.28
N ARG A 65 1.97 3.06 -19.71
CA ARG A 65 0.79 2.48 -19.04
C ARG A 65 1.16 1.60 -17.84
N ILE A 66 2.38 1.05 -17.78
CA ILE A 66 2.78 0.14 -16.69
C ILE A 66 2.63 0.78 -15.29
N PRO A 67 3.08 2.02 -15.02
CA PRO A 67 2.89 2.65 -13.72
C PRO A 67 1.42 2.81 -13.32
N LEU A 68 0.54 3.13 -14.28
CA LEU A 68 -0.90 3.28 -14.08
C LEU A 68 -1.53 1.93 -13.71
N VAL A 69 -1.25 0.89 -14.48
CA VAL A 69 -1.75 -0.48 -14.20
C VAL A 69 -1.23 -0.97 -12.84
N ARG A 70 0.04 -0.71 -12.50
CA ARG A 70 0.59 -1.04 -11.18
C ARG A 70 -0.11 -0.28 -10.06
N ARG A 71 -0.46 1.00 -10.26
CA ARG A 71 -1.22 1.79 -9.28
C ARG A 71 -2.63 1.23 -9.08
N GLU A 72 -3.33 0.93 -10.17
CA GLU A 72 -4.66 0.34 -10.14
C GLU A 72 -4.66 -1.02 -9.43
N LEU A 73 -3.69 -1.87 -9.74
CA LEU A 73 -3.52 -3.16 -9.08
C LEU A 73 -3.30 -2.99 -7.57
N ARG A 74 -2.41 -2.09 -7.14
CA ARG A 74 -2.20 -1.79 -5.72
C ARG A 74 -3.48 -1.30 -5.04
N GLN A 75 -4.27 -0.47 -5.71
CA GLN A 75 -5.53 0.02 -5.15
C GLN A 75 -6.55 -1.12 -5.00
N ARG A 76 -6.68 -1.99 -6.00
CA ARG A 76 -7.56 -3.17 -5.91
C ARG A 76 -7.16 -4.11 -4.78
N PHE A 77 -5.85 -4.34 -4.61
CA PHE A 77 -5.35 -5.11 -3.47
C PHE A 77 -5.69 -4.46 -2.13
N ARG A 78 -5.52 -3.14 -1.98
CA ARG A 78 -5.89 -2.44 -0.74
C ARG A 78 -7.38 -2.57 -0.42
N VAL A 79 -8.25 -2.44 -1.42
CA VAL A 79 -9.70 -2.60 -1.21
C VAL A 79 -10.03 -4.02 -0.79
N LEU A 80 -9.47 -5.02 -1.49
CA LEU A 80 -9.68 -6.42 -1.13
C LEU A 80 -9.21 -6.74 0.29
N ASP A 81 -8.03 -6.23 0.66
CA ASP A 81 -7.45 -6.42 1.99
C ASP A 81 -8.31 -5.77 3.09
N ALA A 82 -8.81 -4.56 2.83
CA ALA A 82 -9.73 -3.86 3.72
C ALA A 82 -11.07 -4.61 3.88
N ASP A 83 -11.63 -5.15 2.79
CA ASP A 83 -12.88 -5.91 2.83
C ASP A 83 -12.74 -7.19 3.67
N VAL A 84 -11.68 -7.96 3.43
CA VAL A 84 -11.41 -9.22 4.17
C VAL A 84 -11.12 -8.93 5.64
N THR A 85 -10.30 -7.92 5.93
CA THR A 85 -10.01 -7.50 7.30
C THR A 85 -11.26 -7.00 8.00
N GLY A 86 -12.08 -6.19 7.33
CA GLY A 86 -13.32 -5.62 7.88
C GLY A 86 -14.38 -6.66 8.24
N LEU A 87 -14.47 -7.75 7.46
CA LEU A 87 -15.32 -8.90 7.79
C LEU A 87 -14.84 -9.60 9.07
N THR A 88 -13.52 -9.79 9.20
CA THR A 88 -12.92 -10.50 10.33
C THR A 88 -13.04 -9.68 11.62
N VAL A 89 -12.65 -8.40 11.59
CA VAL A 89 -12.75 -7.47 12.72
C VAL A 89 -14.21 -7.25 13.13
N GLY A 90 -15.13 -7.20 12.16
CA GLY A 90 -16.56 -7.12 12.42
C GLY A 90 -17.07 -8.21 13.36
N GLN A 91 -16.60 -9.45 13.20
CA GLN A 91 -17.01 -10.56 14.06
C GLN A 91 -16.59 -10.37 15.53
N PHE A 92 -15.43 -9.76 15.79
CA PHE A 92 -14.94 -9.50 17.13
C PHE A 92 -15.57 -8.26 17.78
N THR A 93 -15.99 -7.28 16.97
CA THR A 93 -16.52 -6.00 17.45
C THR A 93 -18.02 -6.07 17.79
N VAL A 94 -18.80 -6.91 17.10
CA VAL A 94 -20.25 -7.07 17.35
C VAL A 94 -20.59 -7.41 18.80
N GLU A 95 -19.81 -8.25 19.48
CA GLU A 95 -20.07 -8.58 20.90
C GLU A 95 -19.90 -7.34 21.80
N LEU A 96 -18.87 -6.52 21.53
CA LEU A 96 -18.60 -5.30 22.29
C LEU A 96 -19.67 -4.24 22.00
N GLU A 97 -20.05 -4.06 20.74
CA GLU A 97 -21.11 -3.12 20.34
C GLU A 97 -22.44 -3.45 21.03
N ASN A 98 -22.82 -4.74 21.04
CA ASN A 98 -24.04 -5.17 21.74
C ASN A 98 -23.95 -4.95 23.26
N ARG A 99 -22.79 -5.22 23.87
CA ARG A 99 -22.58 -5.03 25.32
C ARG A 99 -22.68 -3.57 25.75
N TYR A 100 -22.24 -2.64 24.89
CA TYR A 100 -22.19 -1.21 25.18
C TYR A 100 -23.17 -0.39 24.36
N GLN A 101 -24.24 -1.02 23.85
CA GLN A 101 -25.23 -0.39 22.95
C GLN A 101 -25.86 0.91 23.52
N ASP A 102 -25.96 1.01 24.84
CA ASP A 102 -26.56 2.15 25.53
C ASP A 102 -25.57 3.32 25.74
N LEU A 103 -24.32 3.19 25.26
CA LEU A 103 -23.25 4.18 25.42
C LEU A 103 -22.75 4.68 24.04
N PRO A 104 -23.37 5.73 23.46
CA PRO A 104 -23.03 6.22 22.12
C PRO A 104 -21.56 6.63 21.94
N GLU A 105 -20.94 7.17 22.99
CA GLU A 105 -19.53 7.57 22.98
C GLU A 105 -18.60 6.35 22.86
N VAL A 106 -18.96 5.24 23.52
CA VAL A 106 -18.21 3.98 23.42
C VAL A 106 -18.37 3.38 22.02
N LEU A 107 -19.58 3.41 21.45
CA LEU A 107 -19.81 2.95 20.07
C LEU A 107 -18.99 3.75 19.06
N THR A 108 -18.94 5.09 19.22
CA THR A 108 -18.11 5.96 18.38
C THR A 108 -16.63 5.60 18.47
N TYR A 109 -16.14 5.30 19.68
CA TYR A 109 -14.77 4.84 19.88
C TYR A 109 -14.51 3.48 19.21
N LEU A 110 -15.41 2.51 19.39
CA LEU A 110 -15.28 1.18 18.78
C LEU A 110 -15.30 1.24 17.25
N GLU A 111 -16.13 2.11 16.66
CA GLU A 111 -16.14 2.36 15.22
C GLU A 111 -14.80 2.94 14.74
N ALA A 112 -14.26 3.92 15.47
CA ALA A 112 -12.95 4.49 15.17
C ALA A 112 -11.82 3.45 15.26
N VAL A 113 -11.83 2.60 16.29
CA VAL A 113 -10.88 1.48 16.42
C VAL A 113 -11.01 0.51 15.25
N ARG A 114 -12.24 0.11 14.90
CA ARG A 114 -12.50 -0.78 13.77
C ARG A 114 -11.96 -0.20 12.46
N ALA A 115 -12.22 1.08 12.19
CA ALA A 115 -11.73 1.75 11.00
C ALA A 115 -10.18 1.78 10.94
N ASP A 116 -9.53 2.13 12.05
CA ASP A 116 -8.07 2.21 12.14
C ASP A 116 -7.41 0.83 11.99
N VAL A 117 -8.01 -0.22 12.56
CA VAL A 117 -7.53 -1.60 12.39
C VAL A 117 -7.64 -2.05 10.93
N VAL A 118 -8.74 -1.73 10.24
CA VAL A 118 -8.92 -2.07 8.83
C VAL A 118 -7.92 -1.31 7.94
N GLU A 119 -7.68 -0.04 8.22
CA GLU A 119 -6.69 0.78 7.51
C GLU A 119 -5.26 0.26 7.74
N HIS A 120 -4.97 -0.25 8.93
CA HIS A 120 -3.65 -0.69 9.35
C HIS A 120 -3.53 -2.20 9.55
N GLY A 121 -4.29 -3.01 8.82
CA GLY A 121 -4.32 -4.48 8.96
C GLY A 121 -2.95 -5.14 8.91
N ALA A 122 -2.02 -4.57 8.13
CA ALA A 122 -0.64 -5.03 8.02
C ALA A 122 0.13 -5.05 9.36
N LEU A 123 -0.26 -4.25 10.35
CA LEU A 123 0.37 -4.23 11.68
C LEU A 123 0.06 -5.47 12.53
N PHE A 124 -0.98 -6.21 12.15
CA PHE A 124 -1.42 -7.43 12.81
C PHE A 124 -0.83 -8.69 12.16
N LEU A 125 -0.09 -8.54 11.07
CA LEU A 125 0.63 -9.65 10.45
C LEU A 125 1.85 -10.01 11.32
N PRO A 126 2.14 -11.31 11.48
CA PRO A 126 3.35 -11.75 12.18
C PRO A 126 4.61 -11.29 11.42
N ASP A 127 5.63 -10.88 12.16
CA ASP A 127 6.97 -10.74 11.61
C ASP A 127 7.55 -12.14 11.31
N ASP A 128 8.45 -12.24 10.32
CA ASP A 128 9.04 -13.50 9.89
C ASP A 128 9.63 -14.29 11.08
N GLY A 129 8.97 -15.41 11.43
CA GLY A 129 9.38 -16.29 12.53
C GLY A 129 8.74 -16.02 13.90
N SER A 130 7.72 -15.15 13.98
CA SER A 130 6.94 -14.90 15.20
C SER A 130 5.52 -15.48 15.11
N ASP A 131 4.92 -15.83 16.26
CA ASP A 131 3.52 -16.27 16.37
C ASP A 131 2.50 -15.10 16.28
N GLY A 132 2.96 -13.92 15.87
CA GLY A 132 2.17 -12.69 15.85
C GLY A 132 2.59 -11.69 16.93
N PRO A 133 2.03 -10.48 16.89
CA PRO A 133 2.42 -9.42 17.80
C PRO A 133 1.87 -9.68 19.21
N ALA A 134 2.69 -9.38 20.22
CA ALA A 134 2.34 -9.60 21.63
C ALA A 134 1.25 -8.62 22.11
N ALA A 135 0.52 -8.99 23.17
CA ALA A 135 -0.55 -8.16 23.72
C ALA A 135 -0.05 -6.81 24.29
N ASP A 136 1.21 -6.75 24.69
CA ASP A 136 1.91 -5.58 25.22
C ASP A 136 2.72 -4.82 24.16
N ASP A 137 2.54 -5.15 22.87
CA ASP A 137 3.22 -4.49 21.78
C ASP A 137 2.92 -2.98 21.76
N PRO A 138 3.95 -2.10 21.82
CA PRO A 138 3.78 -0.66 21.80
C PRO A 138 2.95 -0.13 20.62
N ARG A 139 2.95 -0.83 19.48
CA ARG A 139 2.17 -0.47 18.27
C ARG A 139 0.67 -0.41 18.53
N PHE A 140 0.18 -1.10 19.56
CA PHE A 140 -1.24 -1.22 19.91
C PHE A 140 -1.67 -0.36 21.09
N VAL A 141 -0.75 0.41 21.70
CA VAL A 141 -1.08 1.34 22.79
C VAL A 141 -2.17 2.34 22.40
N ARG A 142 -2.24 2.72 21.12
CA ARG A 142 -3.28 3.62 20.58
C ARG A 142 -4.72 3.11 20.75
N TYR A 143 -4.92 1.80 20.90
CA TYR A 143 -6.24 1.18 21.04
C TYR A 143 -6.63 0.96 22.51
N ARG A 144 -5.82 1.43 23.47
CA ARG A 144 -6.10 1.26 24.89
C ARG A 144 -7.01 2.36 25.40
N VAL A 145 -7.97 1.97 26.22
CA VAL A 145 -8.77 2.91 27.03
C VAL A 145 -7.95 3.31 28.25
N ASN A 146 -7.75 4.61 28.43
CA ASN A 146 -7.07 5.16 29.61
C ASN A 146 -8.10 5.49 30.70
N LEU A 147 -8.31 4.57 31.63
CA LEU A 147 -9.18 4.79 32.79
C LEU A 147 -8.52 5.79 33.75
N LEU A 148 -9.02 7.02 33.77
CA LEU A 148 -8.51 8.07 34.66
C LEU A 148 -9.05 7.93 36.07
N VAL A 149 -10.36 7.65 36.21
CA VAL A 149 -11.06 7.55 37.50
C VAL A 149 -12.20 6.54 37.37
N ASP A 150 -12.35 5.68 38.38
CA ASP A 150 -13.52 4.82 38.57
C ASP A 150 -14.19 5.16 39.90
N ASN A 151 -15.44 5.62 39.84
CA ASN A 151 -16.28 5.90 41.01
C ASN A 151 -17.56 5.03 41.02
N GLY A 152 -17.64 3.98 40.21
CA GLY A 152 -18.87 3.20 40.01
C GLY A 152 -19.40 2.50 41.27
N ALA A 153 -18.52 2.24 42.24
CA ALA A 153 -18.87 1.67 43.54
C ALA A 153 -18.94 2.71 44.69
N ALA A 154 -18.72 4.00 44.41
CA ALA A 154 -18.65 5.02 45.44
C ALA A 154 -20.06 5.45 45.89
N GLY A 155 -20.37 5.27 47.18
CA GLY A 155 -21.61 5.77 47.79
C GLY A 155 -21.58 7.26 48.14
N THR A 156 -20.48 7.95 47.86
CA THR A 156 -20.25 9.36 48.20
C THR A 156 -19.67 10.13 47.01
N VAL A 157 -19.84 11.45 47.03
CA VAL A 157 -19.29 12.33 45.99
C VAL A 157 -17.78 12.49 46.22
N PRO A 158 -16.93 12.29 45.21
CA PRO A 158 -15.49 12.50 45.32
C PRO A 158 -15.19 14.00 45.47
N VAL A 159 -14.44 14.37 46.51
CA VAL A 159 -13.97 15.74 46.74
C VAL A 159 -12.44 15.73 46.71
N VAL A 160 -11.88 16.47 45.75
CA VAL A 160 -10.42 16.64 45.60
C VAL A 160 -10.09 18.08 45.92
N TYR A 161 -9.14 18.28 46.83
CA TYR A 161 -8.63 19.58 47.22
C TYR A 161 -7.17 19.69 46.77
N GLU A 162 -6.86 20.72 45.98
CA GLU A 162 -5.55 20.96 45.40
C GLU A 162 -4.97 22.27 45.94
N ASP A 163 -4.01 22.15 46.86
CA ASP A 163 -3.33 23.29 47.49
C ASP A 163 -2.35 24.01 46.55
N ASN A 164 -1.89 23.33 45.50
CA ASN A 164 -0.95 23.86 44.52
C ASN A 164 -1.53 23.78 43.09
N PRO A 165 -2.43 24.70 42.72
CA PRO A 165 -3.21 24.66 41.48
C PRO A 165 -2.39 25.04 40.23
N THR A 166 -1.32 24.29 39.98
CA THR A 166 -0.54 24.41 38.76
C THR A 166 -1.32 23.87 37.56
N TYR A 167 -0.96 24.31 36.36
CA TYR A 167 -1.58 23.84 35.12
C TYR A 167 -1.58 22.31 35.03
N GLN A 168 -0.46 21.67 35.39
CA GLN A 168 -0.31 20.22 35.33
C GLN A 168 -1.18 19.48 36.34
N ASN A 169 -1.35 20.02 37.56
CA ASN A 169 -2.18 19.39 38.58
C ASN A 169 -3.68 19.49 38.25
N LEU A 170 -4.10 20.59 37.62
CA LEU A 170 -5.50 20.82 37.28
C LEU A 170 -5.95 20.15 35.98
N LEU A 171 -5.08 20.11 34.97
CA LEU A 171 -5.43 19.66 33.61
C LEU A 171 -4.71 18.37 33.19
N GLY A 172 -3.79 17.87 34.02
CA GLY A 172 -2.94 16.74 33.70
C GLY A 172 -1.74 17.13 32.83
N ARG A 173 -0.99 16.12 32.42
CA ARG A 173 0.20 16.25 31.57
C ARG A 173 0.27 15.09 30.58
N ILE A 174 0.91 15.34 29.44
CA ILE A 174 1.23 14.30 28.46
C ILE A 174 2.68 13.89 28.70
N GLU A 175 2.90 12.59 28.90
CA GLU A 175 4.25 12.04 29.04
C GLU A 175 4.72 11.46 27.70
N HIS A 176 5.98 11.71 27.36
CA HIS A 176 6.60 11.21 26.13
C HIS A 176 7.62 10.14 26.48
N VAL A 177 7.47 8.95 25.89
CA VAL A 177 8.49 7.90 25.95
C VAL A 177 9.49 8.15 24.84
N ALA A 178 10.75 8.39 25.19
CA ALA A 178 11.83 8.52 24.20
C ALA A 178 12.24 7.12 23.73
N HIS A 179 12.11 6.86 22.43
CA HIS A 179 12.65 5.67 21.80
C HIS A 179 13.96 6.05 21.08
N LEU A 180 15.06 5.40 21.47
CA LEU A 180 16.38 5.49 20.82
C LEU A 180 16.51 4.47 19.70
#